data_AF-A0A094CY98-F1
#
_entry.id   AF-A0A094CY98-F1
#
_cell.length_a   1.000
_cell.length_b   1.000
_cell.length_c   1.000
_cell.angle_alpha   90.00
_cell.angle_beta   90.00
_cell.angle_gamma   90.00
#
_symmetry.space_group_name_H-M   'P 1'
#
loop_
_entity.id
_entity.type
_entity.pdbx_description
1 polymer ?
#
loop_
_entity_poly.entity_id
_entity_poly.type
_entity_poly.pdbx_seq_one_letter_code
_entity_poly.pdbx_strand_id
1 'polypeptide(L)'
;MRASTLLGLAPVLVAAQKCPLQFDGRLSKGAELGLLDTDGSPFNKDYVKGAGLKWSEIAEFPKVSPPSLFDGSTYKAIEVTINDSSVFAPSADNVQIGFRRAEFLPATNNGSDPATTGVKTLHFSVRADTARPLNYTHEYQLVFLESADYSTNQFVLKTGSIIDDSDPRGHLKKNWLRLVGNVANDNGGKTLFEVPFGKDWHNFGLKLDFTENTTQVFYSPSVLPLIPVTAPIYNDISGQGQLHFGLLKKPIGENFTDMPHEGYQEPGIHEGAIFGGIFEEDSSHGCWASTMPRSRFYMLAVWRYDADKLAKIAIRVAPTLIIPAICDKFLSIGPYRTDLNYIIADNFAMISLRRTSDNELVEALRAGFLNAYNPLQDQILGITSIYSDDPTPRFKDTIRAHDISTPAFKGIITQKETFTITRHNADKYMEFMRPP
;
A
#
# COMPACT_ATOMS: atom_id res chain seq x y z
N MET A 1 12.87 22.18 -58.48
CA MET A 1 11.76 21.72 -57.62
C MET A 1 12.28 20.62 -56.72
N ARG A 2 12.45 20.86 -55.41
CA ARG A 2 12.78 19.83 -54.43
C ARG A 2 11.53 19.53 -53.63
N ALA A 3 11.01 18.32 -53.76
CA ALA A 3 9.87 17.85 -52.99
C ALA A 3 10.33 17.50 -51.57
N SER A 4 9.85 18.25 -50.59
CA SER A 4 10.00 17.93 -49.16
C SER A 4 8.86 17.01 -48.75
N THR A 5 9.17 15.74 -48.54
CA THR A 5 8.24 14.75 -47.96
C THR A 5 8.20 14.97 -46.44
N LEU A 6 7.12 15.56 -45.93
CA LEU A 6 6.83 15.57 -44.49
C LEU A 6 6.35 14.17 -44.07
N LEU A 7 7.18 13.43 -43.33
CA LEU A 7 6.70 12.30 -42.53
C LEU A 7 5.89 12.85 -41.35
N GLY A 8 4.56 12.69 -41.42
CA GLY A 8 3.67 12.91 -40.29
C GLY A 8 3.83 11.79 -39.27
N LEU A 9 4.41 12.09 -38.11
CA LEU A 9 4.32 11.23 -36.92
C LEU A 9 2.88 11.32 -36.39
N ALA A 10 2.07 10.31 -36.69
CA ALA A 10 0.77 10.14 -36.06
C ALA A 10 0.97 9.82 -34.57
N PRO A 11 0.26 10.48 -33.64
CA PRO A 11 0.29 10.12 -32.24
C PRO A 11 -0.36 8.75 -32.06
N VAL A 12 0.40 7.77 -31.58
CA VAL A 12 -0.16 6.49 -31.13
C VAL A 12 -0.98 6.78 -29.88
N LEU A 13 -2.30 6.86 -30.04
CA LEU A 13 -3.24 6.76 -28.93
C LEU A 13 -3.07 5.36 -28.33
N VAL A 14 -2.36 5.26 -27.20
CA VAL A 14 -2.38 4.06 -26.38
C VAL A 14 -3.77 3.99 -25.77
N ALA A 15 -4.65 3.20 -26.39
CA ALA A 15 -5.91 2.81 -25.76
C ALA A 15 -5.58 2.16 -24.42
N ALA A 16 -6.30 2.51 -23.36
CA ALA A 16 -6.25 1.77 -22.11
C ALA A 16 -6.54 0.30 -22.43
N GLN A 17 -5.52 -0.56 -22.32
CA GLN A 17 -5.67 -1.98 -22.59
C GLN A 17 -6.63 -2.55 -21.54
N LYS A 18 -7.83 -2.94 -21.98
CA LYS A 18 -8.82 -3.57 -21.10
C LYS A 18 -8.41 -5.03 -20.94
N CYS A 19 -7.93 -5.37 -19.75
CA CYS A 19 -7.53 -6.73 -19.43
C CYS A 19 -8.77 -7.60 -19.21
N PRO A 20 -8.78 -8.85 -19.73
CA PRO A 20 -9.79 -9.82 -19.34
C PRO A 20 -9.75 -9.99 -17.82
N LEU A 21 -10.92 -10.00 -17.19
CA LEU A 21 -11.02 -10.34 -15.77
C LEU A 21 -10.91 -11.85 -15.65
N GLN A 22 -10.01 -12.29 -14.77
CA GLN A 22 -9.93 -13.67 -14.34
C GLN A 22 -11.07 -14.00 -13.37
N PHE A 23 -11.35 -13.08 -12.44
CA PHE A 23 -12.59 -13.05 -11.67
C PHE A 23 -12.97 -11.61 -11.31
N ASP A 24 -14.25 -11.38 -10.99
CA ASP A 24 -14.76 -10.09 -10.51
C ASP A 24 -15.51 -10.29 -9.18
N GLY A 25 -14.85 -9.96 -8.07
CA GLY A 25 -15.40 -10.00 -6.72
C GLY A 25 -16.15 -8.73 -6.32
N ARG A 26 -16.24 -7.72 -7.18
CA ARG A 26 -16.84 -6.43 -6.83
C ARG A 26 -18.36 -6.54 -6.76
N LEU A 27 -18.91 -6.13 -5.61
CA LEU A 27 -20.36 -6.15 -5.40
C LEU A 27 -21.01 -4.91 -5.97
N SER A 28 -22.04 -5.11 -6.80
CA SER A 28 -22.80 -3.98 -7.35
C SER A 28 -23.40 -3.13 -6.23
N LYS A 29 -23.56 -1.82 -6.46
CA LYS A 29 -24.12 -0.89 -5.46
C LYS A 29 -25.50 -1.32 -4.93
N GLY A 30 -26.29 -2.03 -5.73
CA GLY A 30 -27.61 -2.56 -5.37
C GLY A 30 -27.63 -3.98 -4.83
N ALA A 31 -26.48 -4.64 -4.62
CA ALA A 31 -26.45 -5.97 -4.04
C ALA A 31 -27.03 -5.98 -2.61
N GLU A 32 -27.78 -7.00 -2.22
CA GLU A 32 -28.24 -7.17 -0.84
C GLU A 32 -27.41 -8.25 -0.15
N LEU A 33 -27.29 -8.21 1.19
CA LEU A 33 -26.42 -9.14 1.92
C LEU A 33 -26.79 -10.61 1.66
N GLY A 34 -28.08 -10.90 1.51
CA GLY A 34 -28.57 -12.23 1.17
C GLY A 34 -28.04 -12.78 -0.16
N LEU A 35 -27.51 -11.94 -1.06
CA LEU A 35 -26.83 -12.41 -2.27
C LEU A 35 -25.65 -13.35 -1.94
N LEU A 36 -24.91 -13.04 -0.86
CA LEU A 36 -23.68 -13.75 -0.47
C LEU A 36 -23.96 -15.20 -0.05
N ASP A 37 -25.21 -15.53 0.29
CA ASP A 37 -25.64 -16.86 0.68
C ASP A 37 -26.19 -17.69 -0.50
N THR A 38 -26.04 -17.20 -1.73
CA THR A 38 -26.58 -17.84 -2.95
C THR A 38 -25.49 -18.14 -3.97
N ASP A 39 -25.78 -19.02 -4.93
CA ASP A 39 -24.88 -19.32 -6.05
C ASP A 39 -24.67 -18.11 -7.00
N GLY A 40 -25.48 -17.06 -6.85
CA GLY A 40 -25.30 -15.78 -7.56
C GLY A 40 -24.23 -14.88 -6.92
N SER A 41 -23.71 -15.24 -5.74
CA SER A 41 -22.62 -14.54 -5.09
C SER A 41 -21.34 -14.62 -5.94
N PRO A 42 -20.54 -13.54 -6.03
CA PRO A 42 -19.21 -13.62 -6.61
C PRO A 42 -18.22 -14.39 -5.71
N PHE A 43 -18.63 -14.75 -4.50
CA PHE A 43 -17.85 -15.50 -3.53
C PHE A 43 -18.51 -16.83 -3.17
N ASN A 44 -17.72 -17.80 -2.76
CA ASN A 44 -18.21 -19.09 -2.27
C ASN A 44 -19.14 -18.88 -1.06
N LYS A 45 -20.35 -19.44 -1.14
CA LYS A 45 -21.38 -19.28 -0.10
C LYS A 45 -21.24 -20.23 1.09
N ASP A 46 -20.41 -21.28 1.01
CA ASP A 46 -20.42 -22.41 1.94
C ASP A 46 -19.20 -22.42 2.88
N TYR A 47 -18.01 -22.12 2.38
CA TYR A 47 -16.76 -22.38 3.10
C TYR A 47 -16.17 -21.18 3.83
N VAL A 48 -15.12 -21.48 4.62
CA VAL A 48 -14.22 -20.56 5.34
C VAL A 48 -14.90 -19.51 6.22
N LYS A 49 -15.84 -20.00 7.04
CA LYS A 49 -16.50 -19.25 8.12
C LYS A 49 -16.87 -20.20 9.26
N GLY A 50 -17.34 -19.63 10.36
CA GLY A 50 -17.82 -20.42 11.50
C GLY A 50 -18.93 -21.41 11.14
N ALA A 51 -18.93 -22.57 11.79
CA ALA A 51 -19.89 -23.63 11.50
C ALA A 51 -21.34 -23.14 11.65
N GLY A 52 -22.15 -23.33 10.61
CA GLY A 52 -23.57 -22.95 10.59
C GLY A 52 -23.84 -21.46 10.36
N LEU A 53 -22.81 -20.61 10.27
CA LEU A 53 -22.99 -19.19 9.97
C LEU A 53 -23.28 -18.97 8.48
N LYS A 54 -24.10 -17.97 8.19
CA LYS A 54 -24.32 -17.42 6.85
C LYS A 54 -23.47 -16.18 6.63
N TRP A 55 -23.12 -15.89 5.38
CA TRP A 55 -22.41 -14.65 5.07
C TRP A 55 -23.23 -13.42 5.40
N SER A 56 -24.55 -13.45 5.19
CA SER A 56 -25.41 -12.33 5.57
C SER A 56 -25.46 -12.03 7.07
N GLU A 57 -24.97 -12.94 7.93
CA GLU A 57 -24.91 -12.76 9.38
C GLU A 57 -23.57 -12.19 9.86
N ILE A 58 -22.51 -12.32 9.05
CA ILE A 58 -21.13 -11.95 9.41
C ILE A 58 -20.46 -11.01 8.41
N ALA A 59 -21.21 -10.52 7.42
CA ALA A 59 -20.77 -9.49 6.50
C ALA A 59 -21.68 -8.27 6.60
N GLU A 60 -21.11 -7.09 6.35
CA GLU A 60 -21.87 -5.84 6.29
C GLU A 60 -21.57 -5.05 5.02
N PHE A 61 -22.48 -4.15 4.66
CA PHE A 61 -22.21 -3.11 3.67
C PHE A 61 -21.93 -1.79 4.39
N PRO A 62 -20.65 -1.49 4.68
CA PRO A 62 -20.31 -0.35 5.51
C PRO A 62 -20.55 0.96 4.75
N LYS A 63 -20.98 1.99 5.49
CA LYS A 63 -21.16 3.34 4.94
C LYS A 63 -19.83 4.08 4.94
N VAL A 64 -18.96 3.71 4.00
CA VAL A 64 -17.63 4.32 3.84
C VAL A 64 -17.62 5.37 2.72
N SER A 65 -16.99 6.51 3.02
CA SER A 65 -16.73 7.58 2.06
C SER A 65 -15.29 8.09 2.24
N PRO A 66 -14.54 8.32 1.14
CA PRO A 66 -14.90 7.99 -0.25
C PRO A 66 -15.00 6.45 -0.47
N PRO A 67 -15.60 5.98 -1.58
CA PRO A 67 -15.47 4.58 -2.00
C PRO A 67 -14.00 4.23 -2.24
N SER A 68 -13.67 2.94 -2.26
CA SER A 68 -12.32 2.50 -2.62
C SER A 68 -11.99 2.91 -4.05
N LEU A 69 -10.70 2.94 -4.39
CA LEU A 69 -10.22 3.30 -5.74
C LEU A 69 -10.94 2.50 -6.85
N PHE A 70 -11.16 1.22 -6.57
CA PHE A 70 -11.64 0.24 -7.56
C PHE A 70 -13.16 0.06 -7.57
N ASP A 71 -13.88 0.55 -6.55
CA ASP A 71 -15.34 0.46 -6.52
C ASP A 71 -16.00 1.54 -7.42
N GLY A 72 -15.36 2.71 -7.49
CA GLY A 72 -15.84 3.85 -8.27
C GLY A 72 -17.29 4.22 -7.93
N SER A 73 -18.13 4.42 -8.95
CA SER A 73 -19.56 4.74 -8.79
C SER A 73 -20.49 3.52 -8.89
N THR A 74 -19.96 2.36 -9.30
CA THR A 74 -20.75 1.20 -9.74
C THR A 74 -20.85 0.13 -8.66
N TYR A 75 -19.79 0.00 -7.85
CA TYR A 75 -19.67 -1.04 -6.85
C TYR A 75 -19.67 -0.44 -5.43
N LYS A 76 -19.67 -1.32 -4.43
CA LYS A 76 -19.58 -0.94 -3.02
C LYS A 76 -18.65 -1.87 -2.25
N ALA A 77 -18.11 -1.32 -1.17
CA ALA A 77 -17.32 -2.07 -0.20
C ALA A 77 -18.17 -3.11 0.54
N ILE A 78 -17.49 -4.13 1.04
CA ILE A 78 -18.01 -5.14 1.93
C ILE A 78 -17.11 -5.22 3.16
N GLU A 79 -17.73 -5.37 4.32
CA GLU A 79 -17.03 -5.64 5.57
C GLU A 79 -17.17 -7.11 5.92
N VAL A 80 -16.07 -7.73 6.33
CA VAL A 80 -16.07 -9.05 6.95
C VAL A 80 -15.91 -8.87 8.44
N THR A 81 -16.78 -9.51 9.21
CA THR A 81 -16.76 -9.46 10.67
C THR A 81 -16.49 -10.84 11.26
N ILE A 82 -15.85 -10.85 12.43
CA ILE A 82 -15.70 -12.04 13.27
C ILE A 82 -16.21 -11.75 14.67
N ASN A 83 -16.78 -12.78 15.31
CA ASN A 83 -17.22 -12.76 16.68
C ASN A 83 -16.91 -14.10 17.36
N ASP A 84 -17.40 -14.29 18.60
CA ASP A 84 -17.17 -15.53 19.37
C ASP A 84 -17.61 -16.80 18.64
N SER A 85 -18.60 -16.71 17.74
CA SER A 85 -19.11 -17.84 16.94
C SER A 85 -18.30 -18.11 15.67
N SER A 86 -17.35 -17.27 15.30
CA SER A 86 -16.52 -17.43 14.09
C SER A 86 -15.43 -18.51 14.22
N VAL A 87 -15.69 -19.58 14.98
CA VAL A 87 -14.79 -20.72 15.16
C VAL A 87 -14.75 -21.56 13.90
N PHE A 88 -13.57 -21.72 13.30
CA PHE A 88 -13.43 -22.52 12.10
C PHE A 88 -13.48 -24.01 12.43
N ALA A 89 -14.37 -24.75 11.78
CA ALA A 89 -14.52 -26.18 11.95
C ALA A 89 -14.59 -26.84 10.56
N PRO A 90 -13.44 -27.13 9.93
CA PRO A 90 -13.41 -27.77 8.61
C PRO A 90 -14.08 -29.16 8.59
N SER A 91 -14.18 -29.82 9.75
CA SER A 91 -15.02 -31.00 9.93
C SER A 91 -15.56 -31.06 11.36
N ALA A 92 -16.51 -31.97 11.62
CA ALA A 92 -17.08 -32.16 12.96
C ALA A 92 -16.02 -32.57 14.00
N ASP A 93 -14.96 -33.25 13.57
CA ASP A 93 -13.89 -33.78 14.43
C ASP A 93 -12.62 -32.90 14.41
N ASN A 94 -12.61 -31.83 13.62
CA ASN A 94 -11.50 -30.87 13.52
C ASN A 94 -12.05 -29.47 13.74
N VAL A 95 -12.19 -29.09 15.01
CA VAL A 95 -12.73 -27.79 15.44
C VAL A 95 -11.57 -26.93 15.95
N GLN A 96 -11.18 -25.95 15.14
CA GLN A 96 -10.01 -25.10 15.40
C GLN A 96 -10.37 -23.92 16.30
N ILE A 97 -10.59 -24.21 17.59
CA ILE A 97 -11.02 -23.25 18.61
C ILE A 97 -10.03 -22.09 18.83
N GLY A 98 -8.76 -22.30 18.47
CA GLY A 98 -7.71 -21.29 18.54
C GLY A 98 -7.86 -20.20 17.48
N PHE A 99 -8.60 -20.44 16.39
CA PHE A 99 -8.82 -19.44 15.34
C PHE A 99 -10.20 -18.81 15.37
N ARG A 100 -10.28 -17.59 14.84
CA ARG A 100 -11.52 -17.00 14.35
C ARG A 100 -11.36 -16.69 12.87
N ARG A 101 -12.23 -17.27 12.03
CA ARG A 101 -12.11 -17.19 10.58
C ARG A 101 -13.43 -16.79 9.92
N ALA A 102 -13.32 -15.85 9.01
CA ALA A 102 -14.31 -15.53 8.01
C ALA A 102 -13.56 -14.97 6.81
N GLU A 103 -13.46 -15.72 5.72
CA GLU A 103 -12.75 -15.30 4.51
C GLU A 103 -13.57 -15.60 3.25
N PHE A 104 -13.74 -14.59 2.41
CA PHE A 104 -14.32 -14.77 1.09
C PHE A 104 -13.32 -15.45 0.16
N LEU A 105 -13.81 -16.48 -0.54
CA LEU A 105 -13.14 -17.10 -1.68
C LEU A 105 -13.86 -16.69 -2.96
N PRO A 106 -13.18 -16.15 -3.99
CA PRO A 106 -13.83 -15.93 -5.29
C PRO A 106 -14.48 -17.22 -5.80
N ALA A 107 -15.75 -17.17 -6.23
CA ALA A 107 -16.53 -18.36 -6.53
C ALA A 107 -15.93 -19.22 -7.66
N THR A 108 -15.19 -18.60 -8.58
CA THR A 108 -14.50 -19.27 -9.68
C THR A 108 -13.10 -19.77 -9.32
N ASN A 109 -12.53 -19.33 -8.19
CA ASN A 109 -11.20 -19.74 -7.78
C ASN A 109 -11.25 -21.03 -6.94
N ASN A 110 -10.88 -22.15 -7.56
CA ASN A 110 -11.05 -23.49 -7.01
C ASN A 110 -9.73 -24.17 -6.63
N GLY A 111 -8.62 -23.45 -6.69
CA GLY A 111 -7.30 -23.98 -6.34
C GLY A 111 -6.46 -24.46 -7.51
N SER A 112 -7.08 -24.69 -8.68
CA SER A 112 -6.41 -25.19 -9.89
C SER A 112 -6.89 -24.51 -11.16
N ASP A 113 -7.72 -23.48 -11.00
CA ASP A 113 -8.23 -22.70 -12.11
C ASP A 113 -7.16 -21.71 -12.62
N PRO A 114 -7.40 -21.05 -13.76
CA PRO A 114 -6.39 -20.18 -14.36
C PRO A 114 -5.99 -18.96 -13.50
N ALA A 115 -6.66 -18.65 -12.38
CA ALA A 115 -6.29 -17.58 -11.45
C ALA A 115 -4.87 -17.71 -10.88
N THR A 116 -4.32 -18.91 -10.83
CA THR A 116 -2.97 -19.13 -10.30
C THR A 116 -1.98 -19.62 -11.35
N THR A 117 -2.12 -19.12 -12.59
CA THR A 117 -1.25 -19.50 -13.72
C THR A 117 -0.87 -18.27 -14.56
N GLY A 118 0.23 -18.36 -15.30
CA GLY A 118 0.69 -17.25 -16.16
C GLY A 118 1.02 -15.99 -15.36
N VAL A 119 0.52 -14.83 -15.80
CA VAL A 119 0.76 -13.55 -15.11
C VAL A 119 -0.57 -12.90 -14.75
N LYS A 120 -0.87 -12.76 -13.47
CA LYS A 120 -2.09 -12.11 -12.99
C LYS A 120 -1.80 -10.81 -12.26
N THR A 121 -2.77 -9.91 -12.29
CA THR A 121 -2.73 -8.72 -11.43
C THR A 121 -3.96 -8.74 -10.54
N LEU A 122 -3.73 -9.05 -9.26
CA LEU A 122 -4.76 -9.06 -8.24
C LEU A 122 -4.94 -7.66 -7.67
N HIS A 123 -6.16 -7.16 -7.68
CA HIS A 123 -6.54 -5.85 -7.15
C HIS A 123 -7.45 -6.02 -5.94
N PHE A 124 -7.17 -5.26 -4.89
CA PHE A 124 -8.05 -5.13 -3.74
C PHE A 124 -7.73 -3.86 -2.97
N SER A 125 -8.69 -3.37 -2.22
CA SER A 125 -8.53 -2.27 -1.27
C SER A 125 -8.93 -2.75 0.11
N VAL A 126 -8.15 -2.36 1.13
CA VAL A 126 -8.44 -2.69 2.53
C VAL A 126 -8.46 -1.42 3.38
N ARG A 127 -9.30 -1.42 4.40
CA ARG A 127 -9.46 -0.35 5.37
C ARG A 127 -9.82 -0.94 6.73
N ALA A 128 -9.28 -0.37 7.80
CA ALA A 128 -9.68 -0.75 9.15
C ALA A 128 -11.11 -0.26 9.43
N ASP A 129 -11.93 -1.10 10.05
CA ASP A 129 -13.19 -0.63 10.62
C ASP A 129 -12.95 -0.03 12.00
N THR A 130 -13.36 1.23 12.18
CA THR A 130 -13.27 1.91 13.47
C THR A 130 -14.45 1.60 14.38
N ALA A 131 -15.56 1.06 13.84
CA ALA A 131 -16.69 0.62 14.66
C ALA A 131 -16.44 -0.77 15.27
N ARG A 132 -15.67 -1.62 14.59
CA ARG A 132 -15.24 -2.96 15.03
C ARG A 132 -13.72 -3.10 14.97
N PRO A 133 -12.98 -2.39 15.84
CA PRO A 133 -11.53 -2.37 15.79
C PRO A 133 -10.93 -3.77 15.99
N LEU A 134 -9.88 -4.09 15.23
CA LEU A 134 -9.08 -5.29 15.44
C LEU A 134 -8.29 -5.19 16.76
N ASN A 135 -8.10 -6.31 17.44
CA ASN A 135 -7.22 -6.41 18.60
C ASN A 135 -5.78 -6.76 18.18
N TYR A 136 -4.94 -5.74 17.97
CA TYR A 136 -3.56 -5.91 17.49
C TYR A 136 -2.60 -6.67 18.43
N THR A 137 -3.06 -7.21 19.58
CA THR A 137 -2.29 -8.23 20.32
C THR A 137 -2.27 -9.57 19.60
N HIS A 138 -3.22 -9.82 18.69
CA HIS A 138 -3.29 -11.01 17.83
C HIS A 138 -2.64 -10.73 16.47
N GLU A 139 -2.22 -11.79 15.76
CA GLU A 139 -1.93 -11.73 14.31
C GLU A 139 -3.24 -11.89 13.53
N TYR A 140 -3.41 -11.08 12.49
CA TYR A 140 -4.46 -11.22 11.50
C TYR A 140 -3.86 -11.46 10.12
N GLN A 141 -4.48 -12.35 9.35
CA GLN A 141 -4.23 -12.52 7.92
C GLN A 141 -5.46 -12.05 7.16
N LEU A 142 -5.27 -11.05 6.29
CA LEU A 142 -6.36 -10.32 5.65
C LEU A 142 -6.59 -10.72 4.20
N VAL A 143 -5.50 -10.87 3.45
CA VAL A 143 -5.52 -11.29 2.05
C VAL A 143 -4.37 -12.23 1.81
N PHE A 144 -4.62 -13.45 1.34
CA PHE A 144 -3.57 -14.42 1.10
C PHE A 144 -3.90 -15.40 0.00
N LEU A 145 -2.85 -16.02 -0.55
CA LEU A 145 -2.94 -17.13 -1.47
C LEU A 145 -2.47 -18.40 -0.77
N GLU A 146 -3.40 -19.25 -0.37
CA GLU A 146 -3.11 -20.59 0.17
C GLU A 146 -2.74 -21.52 -0.98
N SER A 147 -1.69 -22.34 -0.82
CA SER A 147 -1.28 -23.31 -1.83
C SER A 147 -2.34 -24.42 -2.01
N ALA A 148 -2.39 -25.05 -3.18
CA ALA A 148 -3.42 -26.06 -3.49
C ALA A 148 -3.36 -27.31 -2.59
N ASP A 149 -2.22 -27.56 -1.95
CA ASP A 149 -2.03 -28.63 -0.96
C ASP A 149 -2.29 -28.17 0.49
N TYR A 150 -2.73 -26.91 0.68
CA TYR A 150 -3.05 -26.28 1.97
C TYR A 150 -1.88 -26.26 2.96
N SER A 151 -0.63 -26.33 2.47
CA SER A 151 0.56 -26.42 3.32
C SER A 151 1.20 -25.08 3.62
N THR A 152 0.98 -24.06 2.78
CA THR A 152 1.60 -22.74 2.94
C THR A 152 0.72 -21.63 2.36
N ASN A 153 0.99 -20.40 2.79
CA ASN A 153 0.53 -19.21 2.11
C ASN A 153 1.67 -18.60 1.28
N GLN A 154 1.45 -18.50 -0.03
CA GLN A 154 2.44 -18.05 -1.01
C GLN A 154 2.62 -16.53 -1.04
N PHE A 155 1.63 -15.81 -0.54
CA PHE A 155 1.79 -14.46 0.01
C PHE A 155 0.71 -14.24 1.07
N VAL A 156 0.94 -13.31 1.99
CA VAL A 156 -0.04 -12.92 3.02
C VAL A 156 0.06 -11.44 3.33
N LEU A 157 -1.06 -10.73 3.33
CA LEU A 157 -1.20 -9.43 3.94
C LEU A 157 -1.58 -9.60 5.42
N LYS A 158 -0.64 -9.30 6.31
CA LYS A 158 -0.80 -9.43 7.76
C LYS A 158 -0.98 -8.06 8.44
N THR A 159 -1.55 -8.07 9.65
CA THR A 159 -1.49 -6.97 10.62
C THR A 159 -1.52 -7.55 12.03
N GLY A 160 -1.19 -6.76 13.05
CA GLY A 160 -1.21 -7.21 14.45
C GLY A 160 0.15 -7.67 14.96
N SER A 161 0.16 -8.42 16.07
CA SER A 161 1.38 -9.01 16.63
C SER A 161 1.68 -10.30 15.90
N ILE A 162 2.47 -10.21 14.82
CA ILE A 162 2.83 -11.36 13.97
C ILE A 162 3.58 -12.40 14.80
N ILE A 163 3.12 -13.64 14.74
CA ILE A 163 3.74 -14.80 15.40
C ILE A 163 4.98 -15.18 14.59
N ASP A 164 6.06 -15.50 15.30
CA ASP A 164 7.38 -15.80 14.72
C ASP A 164 7.89 -14.71 13.78
N ASP A 165 7.61 -13.45 14.14
CA ASP A 165 8.04 -12.31 13.33
C ASP A 165 9.58 -12.23 13.26
N SER A 166 10.11 -12.52 12.07
CA SER A 166 11.54 -12.45 11.80
C SER A 166 12.07 -11.02 11.74
N ASP A 167 11.19 -10.00 11.65
CA ASP A 167 11.59 -8.59 11.81
C ASP A 167 11.70 -8.25 13.30
N PRO A 168 12.91 -7.94 13.83
CA PRO A 168 13.07 -7.57 15.24
C PRO A 168 12.27 -6.31 15.64
N ARG A 169 11.81 -5.52 14.68
CA ARG A 169 10.96 -4.34 14.89
C ARG A 169 9.46 -4.65 14.86
N GLY A 170 9.09 -5.91 14.64
CA GLY A 170 7.70 -6.38 14.54
C GLY A 170 6.79 -5.87 15.64
N HIS A 171 7.29 -5.94 16.88
CA HIS A 171 6.59 -5.47 18.08
C HIS A 171 6.24 -3.97 18.07
N LEU A 172 6.95 -3.15 17.29
CA LEU A 172 6.69 -1.71 17.14
C LEU A 172 5.68 -1.38 16.02
N LYS A 173 5.31 -2.38 15.21
CA LYS A 173 4.52 -2.20 13.98
C LYS A 173 3.22 -3.01 13.99
N LYS A 174 2.65 -3.24 15.18
CA LYS A 174 1.44 -4.06 15.34
C LYS A 174 0.23 -3.52 14.56
N ASN A 175 0.16 -2.22 14.30
CA ASN A 175 -0.89 -1.58 13.53
C ASN A 175 -0.45 -1.26 12.07
N TRP A 176 0.42 -2.08 11.49
CA TRP A 176 0.84 -1.94 10.10
C TRP A 176 0.28 -3.09 9.26
N LEU A 177 -0.08 -2.76 8.01
CA LEU A 177 -0.23 -3.76 6.97
C LEU A 177 1.16 -4.21 6.54
N ARG A 178 1.41 -5.51 6.57
CA ARG A 178 2.65 -6.12 6.09
C ARG A 178 2.34 -7.22 5.08
N LEU A 179 2.70 -6.98 3.83
CA LEU A 179 2.65 -7.99 2.79
C LEU A 179 3.93 -8.81 2.84
N VAL A 180 3.79 -10.09 3.15
CA VAL A 180 4.88 -11.09 3.13
C VAL A 180 4.72 -12.01 1.93
N GLY A 181 5.83 -12.48 1.39
CA GLY A 181 5.87 -13.54 0.38
C GLY A 181 5.57 -14.91 0.99
N ASN A 182 6.02 -15.96 0.31
CA ASN A 182 5.73 -17.34 0.68
C ASN A 182 6.24 -17.65 2.09
N VAL A 183 5.32 -18.02 2.99
CA VAL A 183 5.60 -18.18 4.42
C VAL A 183 6.42 -19.44 4.72
N ALA A 184 6.46 -20.41 3.80
CA ALA A 184 7.33 -21.58 3.91
C ALA A 184 8.82 -21.22 3.79
N ASN A 185 9.13 -20.03 3.24
CA ASN A 185 10.49 -19.54 3.07
C ASN A 185 10.87 -18.55 4.19
N ASP A 186 12.17 -18.40 4.46
CA ASP A 186 12.73 -17.35 5.33
C ASP A 186 12.09 -17.21 6.73
N ASN A 187 11.73 -18.33 7.39
CA ASN A 187 11.09 -18.35 8.72
C ASN A 187 9.82 -17.48 8.79
N GLY A 188 8.83 -17.73 7.93
CA GLY A 188 7.54 -17.03 7.96
C GLY A 188 7.33 -16.00 6.83
N GLY A 189 8.23 -15.97 5.86
CA GLY A 189 8.14 -15.22 4.62
C GLY A 189 8.85 -13.86 4.65
N LYS A 190 9.53 -13.53 3.54
CA LYS A 190 10.15 -12.22 3.35
C LYS A 190 9.10 -11.11 3.25
N THR A 191 9.30 -10.00 3.96
CA THR A 191 8.47 -8.80 3.79
C THR A 191 8.70 -8.19 2.40
N LEU A 192 7.63 -8.06 1.62
CA LEU A 192 7.62 -7.46 0.29
C LEU A 192 7.27 -5.96 0.35
N PHE A 193 6.33 -5.59 1.21
CA PHE A 193 5.90 -4.21 1.41
C PHE A 193 5.22 -4.04 2.78
N GLU A 194 5.32 -2.85 3.37
CA GLU A 194 4.65 -2.54 4.63
C GLU A 194 4.20 -1.07 4.68
N VAL A 195 3.09 -0.80 5.36
CA VAL A 195 2.53 0.55 5.51
C VAL A 195 1.68 0.65 6.79
N PRO A 196 1.66 1.78 7.52
CA PRO A 196 0.76 1.96 8.65
C PRO A 196 -0.69 1.72 8.26
N PHE A 197 -1.44 0.95 9.06
CA PHE A 197 -2.83 0.61 8.80
C PHE A 197 -3.76 1.56 9.54
N GLY A 198 -4.85 1.98 8.91
CA GLY A 198 -5.84 2.81 9.57
C GLY A 198 -7.14 2.94 8.80
N LYS A 199 -7.85 4.04 9.09
CA LYS A 199 -9.18 4.35 8.54
C LYS A 199 -9.17 4.80 7.08
N ASP A 200 -8.00 5.07 6.51
CA ASP A 200 -7.86 5.46 5.12
C ASP A 200 -7.83 4.18 4.25
N TRP A 201 -8.26 4.26 2.99
CA TRP A 201 -8.13 3.12 2.07
C TRP A 201 -6.66 2.86 1.74
N HIS A 202 -6.32 1.58 1.67
CA HIS A 202 -5.05 1.05 1.20
C HIS A 202 -5.32 0.20 -0.04
N ASN A 203 -4.99 0.72 -1.22
CA ASN A 203 -5.24 0.02 -2.48
C ASN A 203 -3.98 -0.73 -2.88
N PHE A 204 -4.13 -1.99 -3.24
CA PHE A 204 -3.07 -2.88 -3.69
C PHE A 204 -3.35 -3.36 -5.10
N GLY A 205 -2.28 -3.45 -5.88
CA GLY A 205 -2.22 -4.25 -7.10
C GLY A 205 -1.03 -5.19 -6.97
N LEU A 206 -1.25 -6.49 -6.91
CA LEU A 206 -0.18 -7.48 -6.85
C LEU A 206 -0.05 -8.11 -8.22
N LYS A 207 1.04 -7.82 -8.92
CA LYS A 207 1.38 -8.53 -10.15
C LYS A 207 2.10 -9.81 -9.78
N LEU A 208 1.41 -10.93 -9.98
CA LEU A 208 1.81 -12.29 -9.65
C LEU A 208 2.24 -12.97 -10.95
N ASP A 209 3.54 -13.22 -11.09
CA ASP A 209 4.09 -13.97 -12.22
C ASP A 209 4.35 -15.41 -11.78
N PHE A 210 3.40 -16.28 -12.06
CA PHE A 210 3.45 -17.71 -11.76
C PHE A 210 4.42 -18.46 -12.68
N THR A 211 4.90 -17.83 -13.75
CA THR A 211 5.89 -18.42 -14.67
C THR A 211 7.30 -18.18 -14.15
N GLU A 212 7.56 -16.96 -13.69
CA GLU A 212 8.89 -16.53 -13.19
C GLU A 212 9.01 -16.60 -11.66
N ASN A 213 7.94 -16.98 -10.95
CA ASN A 213 7.87 -16.95 -9.49
C ASN A 213 8.26 -15.58 -8.92
N THR A 214 7.58 -14.53 -9.38
CA THR A 214 7.80 -13.19 -8.86
C THR A 214 6.51 -12.51 -8.43
N THR A 215 6.64 -11.61 -7.45
CA THR A 215 5.58 -10.71 -7.01
C THR A 215 6.09 -9.27 -7.12
N GLN A 216 5.33 -8.42 -7.81
CA GLN A 216 5.55 -6.98 -7.82
C GLN A 216 4.38 -6.28 -7.14
N VAL A 217 4.71 -5.36 -6.24
CA VAL A 217 3.71 -4.63 -5.45
C VAL A 217 3.47 -3.25 -6.05
N PHE A 218 2.21 -2.98 -6.34
CA PHE A 218 1.67 -1.66 -6.61
C PHE A 218 0.82 -1.24 -5.42
N TYR A 219 0.93 0.03 -5.04
CA TYR A 219 0.23 0.54 -3.88
C TYR A 219 -0.19 2.00 -4.08
N SER A 220 -1.32 2.37 -3.48
CA SER A 220 -1.68 3.78 -3.29
C SER A 220 -2.57 3.99 -2.06
N PRO A 221 -2.48 5.15 -1.40
CA PRO A 221 -3.41 5.52 -0.35
C PRO A 221 -4.69 6.15 -0.91
N SER A 222 -5.80 5.95 -0.21
CA SER A 222 -7.09 6.61 -0.44
C SER A 222 -7.61 6.41 -1.86
N VAL A 223 -7.75 7.48 -2.65
CA VAL A 223 -8.27 7.44 -4.03
C VAL A 223 -7.17 7.71 -5.07
N LEU A 224 -5.89 7.70 -4.64
CA LEU A 224 -4.78 7.94 -5.54
C LEU A 224 -4.59 6.76 -6.50
N PRO A 225 -4.10 7.00 -7.72
CA PRO A 225 -3.78 5.90 -8.65
C PRO A 225 -2.66 5.03 -8.09
N LEU A 226 -2.69 3.74 -8.42
CA LEU A 226 -1.64 2.79 -8.08
C LEU A 226 -0.29 3.23 -8.68
N ILE A 227 0.78 3.13 -7.89
CA ILE A 227 2.17 3.26 -8.35
C ILE A 227 2.95 1.99 -8.00
N PRO A 228 3.92 1.57 -8.82
CA PRO A 228 4.83 0.50 -8.42
C PRO A 228 5.65 0.99 -7.22
N VAL A 229 5.60 0.23 -6.12
CA VAL A 229 6.40 0.49 -4.91
C VAL A 229 7.56 -0.50 -4.77
N THR A 230 7.57 -1.55 -5.59
CA THR A 230 8.70 -2.47 -5.73
C THR A 230 8.99 -2.75 -7.22
N ALA A 231 10.21 -3.20 -7.49
CA ALA A 231 10.47 -4.02 -8.69
C ALA A 231 9.81 -5.42 -8.51
N PRO A 232 9.74 -6.27 -9.54
CA PRO A 232 9.45 -7.68 -9.34
C PRO A 232 10.46 -8.32 -8.38
N ILE A 233 9.96 -8.95 -7.32
CA ILE A 233 10.76 -9.64 -6.30
C ILE A 233 10.50 -11.13 -6.46
N TYR A 234 11.55 -11.95 -6.43
CA TYR A 234 11.38 -13.40 -6.37
C TYR A 234 10.53 -13.80 -5.16
N ASN A 235 9.47 -14.55 -5.43
CA ASN A 235 8.54 -15.08 -4.46
C ASN A 235 7.97 -16.36 -5.04
N ASP A 236 8.30 -17.51 -4.46
CA ASP A 236 7.77 -18.80 -4.93
C ASP A 236 6.25 -18.85 -4.76
N ILE A 237 5.54 -18.76 -5.88
CA ILE A 237 4.08 -18.79 -5.93
C ILE A 237 3.59 -19.94 -6.83
N SER A 238 4.40 -20.99 -6.98
CA SER A 238 4.17 -22.09 -7.92
C SER A 238 3.12 -23.13 -7.48
N GLY A 239 2.69 -23.09 -6.22
CA GLY A 239 1.81 -24.07 -5.58
C GLY A 239 0.34 -24.00 -5.98
N GLN A 240 -0.04 -23.14 -6.94
CA GLN A 240 -1.44 -22.84 -7.28
C GLN A 240 -2.28 -22.50 -6.04
N GLY A 241 -3.60 -22.67 -6.06
CA GLY A 241 -4.41 -22.60 -4.84
C GLY A 241 -5.41 -21.45 -4.79
N GLN A 242 -5.79 -21.06 -3.57
CA GLN A 242 -6.99 -20.28 -3.32
C GLN A 242 -6.66 -18.90 -2.74
N LEU A 243 -7.37 -17.89 -3.22
CA LEU A 243 -7.30 -16.51 -2.74
C LEU A 243 -8.36 -16.28 -1.67
N HIS A 244 -7.91 -15.80 -0.52
CA HIS A 244 -8.73 -15.54 0.65
C HIS A 244 -8.77 -14.04 0.92
N PHE A 245 -9.96 -13.50 1.18
CA PHE A 245 -10.18 -12.09 1.53
C PHE A 245 -11.07 -12.00 2.78
N GLY A 246 -10.51 -11.62 3.92
CA GLY A 246 -11.29 -11.52 5.15
C GLY A 246 -10.44 -11.43 6.40
N LEU A 247 -10.79 -12.22 7.41
CA LEU A 247 -10.13 -12.23 8.71
C LEU A 247 -9.83 -13.67 9.12
N LEU A 248 -8.54 -14.00 9.20
CA LEU A 248 -8.03 -15.09 10.03
C LEU A 248 -7.34 -14.46 11.25
N LYS A 249 -7.99 -14.50 12.41
CA LYS A 249 -7.41 -14.10 13.69
C LYS A 249 -6.72 -15.30 14.33
N LYS A 250 -5.41 -15.22 14.48
CA LYS A 250 -4.61 -16.22 15.22
C LYS A 250 -4.78 -16.04 16.72
N PRO A 251 -4.59 -17.11 17.52
CA PRO A 251 -4.67 -17.00 18.97
C PRO A 251 -3.44 -16.28 19.57
N ILE A 252 -3.53 -15.96 20.85
CA ILE A 252 -2.39 -15.56 21.68
C ILE A 252 -2.12 -16.61 22.76
N GLY A 253 -0.91 -16.60 23.31
CA GLY A 253 -0.44 -17.40 24.45
C GLY A 253 0.95 -17.98 24.19
N GLU A 254 1.39 -18.90 25.06
CA GLU A 254 2.77 -19.42 25.06
C GLU A 254 2.80 -20.93 24.89
N ASN A 255 3.85 -21.45 24.25
CA ASN A 255 4.18 -22.87 24.16
C ASN A 255 3.11 -23.77 23.51
N PHE A 256 2.40 -23.26 22.51
CA PHE A 256 1.50 -24.09 21.70
C PHE A 256 2.29 -25.13 20.91
N THR A 257 1.83 -26.37 20.95
CA THR A 257 2.25 -27.43 20.03
C THR A 257 1.25 -27.61 18.89
N ASP A 258 0.00 -27.19 19.11
CA ASP A 258 -1.09 -27.20 18.13
C ASP A 258 -1.88 -25.87 18.22
N MET A 259 -1.37 -24.84 17.56
CA MET A 259 -1.95 -23.49 17.56
C MET A 259 -3.45 -23.46 17.18
N PRO A 260 -3.92 -24.18 16.15
CA PRO A 260 -5.35 -24.26 15.83
C PRO A 260 -6.26 -24.72 16.99
N HIS A 261 -5.77 -25.53 17.93
CA HIS A 261 -6.59 -26.15 18.97
C HIS A 261 -6.30 -25.69 20.41
N GLU A 262 -5.09 -25.18 20.69
CA GLU A 262 -4.65 -24.84 22.05
C GLU A 262 -4.69 -23.33 22.35
N GLY A 263 -4.82 -22.51 21.31
CA GLY A 263 -4.71 -21.07 21.39
C GLY A 263 -5.82 -20.35 22.18
N TYR A 264 -5.47 -19.26 22.87
CA TYR A 264 -6.46 -18.43 23.56
C TYR A 264 -7.04 -17.34 22.63
N GLN A 265 -8.35 -17.14 22.77
CA GLN A 265 -9.13 -16.05 22.20
C GLN A 265 -9.92 -15.41 23.34
N GLU A 266 -9.88 -14.08 23.42
CA GLU A 266 -10.68 -13.33 24.37
C GLU A 266 -12.19 -13.44 24.05
N PRO A 267 -13.06 -13.46 25.07
CA PRO A 267 -14.50 -13.53 24.85
C PRO A 267 -15.10 -12.16 24.49
N GLY A 268 -16.27 -12.17 23.88
CA GLY A 268 -17.03 -10.96 23.54
C GLY A 268 -16.44 -10.18 22.37
N ILE A 269 -15.72 -10.85 21.47
CA ILE A 269 -15.10 -10.17 20.33
C ILE A 269 -16.16 -9.78 19.30
N HIS A 270 -15.93 -8.62 18.68
CA HIS A 270 -16.69 -8.14 17.54
C HIS A 270 -15.77 -7.24 16.71
N GLU A 271 -15.13 -7.84 15.73
CA GLU A 271 -14.02 -7.24 14.99
C GLU A 271 -14.30 -7.29 13.50
N GLY A 272 -13.78 -6.31 12.74
CA GLY A 272 -14.10 -6.17 11.33
C GLY A 272 -12.96 -5.57 10.49
N ALA A 273 -12.92 -5.97 9.22
CA ALA A 273 -12.10 -5.34 8.20
C ALA A 273 -12.92 -5.09 6.94
N ILE A 274 -12.70 -3.92 6.34
CA ILE A 274 -13.45 -3.46 5.18
C ILE A 274 -12.63 -3.69 3.93
N PHE A 275 -13.24 -4.34 2.95
CA PHE A 275 -12.68 -4.62 1.65
C PHE A 275 -13.45 -3.88 0.56
N GLY A 276 -12.75 -3.42 -0.45
CA GLY A 276 -13.33 -2.84 -1.66
C GLY A 276 -12.58 -3.33 -2.88
N GLY A 277 -13.23 -3.34 -4.04
CA GLY A 277 -12.48 -3.47 -5.27
C GLY A 277 -11.79 -4.81 -5.52
N ILE A 278 -12.33 -5.93 -5.04
CA ILE A 278 -11.70 -7.24 -5.19
C ILE A 278 -11.92 -7.75 -6.62
N PHE A 279 -10.87 -7.86 -7.42
CA PHE A 279 -10.91 -8.49 -8.75
C PHE A 279 -9.51 -8.87 -9.20
N GLU A 280 -9.41 -9.74 -10.19
CA GLU A 280 -8.13 -10.12 -10.79
C GLU A 280 -8.18 -10.00 -12.30
N GLU A 281 -7.11 -9.46 -12.87
CA GLU A 281 -6.93 -9.34 -14.31
C GLU A 281 -5.96 -10.40 -14.81
N ASP A 282 -6.26 -10.97 -15.98
CA ASP A 282 -5.27 -11.70 -16.74
C ASP A 282 -4.30 -10.71 -17.40
N SER A 283 -3.09 -10.64 -16.84
CA SER A 283 -2.04 -9.71 -17.24
C SER A 283 -0.93 -10.32 -18.10
N SER A 284 -1.10 -11.57 -18.54
CA SER A 284 -0.17 -12.33 -19.39
C SER A 284 0.26 -11.61 -20.67
N HIS A 285 -0.62 -10.78 -21.24
CA HIS A 285 -0.38 -10.07 -22.50
C HIS A 285 0.09 -8.62 -22.31
N GLY A 286 0.95 -8.37 -21.31
CA GLY A 286 1.51 -7.03 -21.05
C GLY A 286 0.45 -6.04 -20.54
N CYS A 287 -0.55 -6.58 -19.86
CA CYS A 287 -1.72 -5.84 -19.44
C CYS A 287 -1.34 -4.92 -18.27
N TRP A 288 -1.28 -3.62 -18.55
CA TRP A 288 -0.94 -2.60 -17.57
C TRP A 288 -2.23 -2.04 -16.99
N ALA A 289 -2.49 -2.37 -15.73
CA ALA A 289 -3.56 -1.85 -14.89
C ALA A 289 -3.93 -0.41 -15.31
N SER A 290 -5.05 -0.27 -16.02
CA SER A 290 -5.47 1.02 -16.55
C SER A 290 -6.07 1.86 -15.42
N THR A 291 -5.21 2.43 -14.59
CA THR A 291 -5.49 3.70 -13.88
C THR A 291 -4.31 4.68 -13.91
N MET A 292 -3.24 4.41 -14.67
CA MET A 292 -2.36 5.49 -15.11
C MET A 292 -2.87 6.08 -16.43
N PRO A 293 -3.62 7.20 -16.44
CA PRO A 293 -3.51 8.09 -17.57
C PRO A 293 -2.06 8.58 -17.54
N ARG A 294 -1.22 8.07 -18.45
CA ARG A 294 -0.03 8.82 -18.84
C ARG A 294 -0.52 10.23 -19.22
N SER A 295 -0.16 11.22 -18.42
CA SER A 295 -0.29 12.66 -18.67
C SER A 295 -1.64 13.38 -18.56
N ARG A 296 -2.69 12.83 -17.91
CA ARG A 296 -3.84 13.66 -17.48
C ARG A 296 -4.35 13.26 -16.11
N PHE A 297 -3.81 13.92 -15.07
CA PHE A 297 -4.53 14.06 -13.81
C PHE A 297 -5.94 14.55 -14.13
N TYR A 298 -6.97 13.78 -13.78
CA TYR A 298 -8.34 14.26 -13.89
C TYR A 298 -8.49 15.47 -12.95
N MET A 299 -8.43 16.70 -13.51
CA MET A 299 -8.67 17.96 -12.79
C MET A 299 -9.92 17.84 -11.90
N LEU A 300 -10.95 17.13 -12.36
CA LEU A 300 -12.25 16.97 -11.69
C LEU A 300 -12.19 16.25 -10.32
N ALA A 301 -11.15 15.47 -10.03
CA ALA A 301 -11.01 14.80 -8.72
C ALA A 301 -10.26 15.66 -7.69
N VAL A 302 -9.41 16.59 -8.14
CA VAL A 302 -8.55 17.43 -7.28
C VAL A 302 -9.35 18.55 -6.62
N TRP A 303 -10.38 19.09 -7.30
CA TRP A 303 -11.26 20.15 -6.75
C TRP A 303 -12.08 19.73 -5.51
N ARG A 304 -12.11 18.44 -5.16
CA ARG A 304 -12.83 17.93 -3.96
C ARG A 304 -12.00 18.00 -2.68
N TYR A 305 -10.72 18.33 -2.79
CA TYR A 305 -9.80 18.42 -1.66
C TYR A 305 -9.46 19.88 -1.41
N ASP A 306 -9.57 20.30 -0.14
CA ASP A 306 -8.97 21.56 0.28
C ASP A 306 -7.43 21.48 0.19
N ALA A 307 -6.79 22.65 0.18
CA ALA A 307 -5.34 22.77 0.04
C ALA A 307 -4.57 21.99 1.11
N ASP A 308 -5.12 21.86 2.33
CA ASP A 308 -4.51 21.14 3.45
C ASP A 308 -4.50 19.62 3.23
N LYS A 309 -5.57 19.06 2.66
CA LYS A 309 -5.62 17.64 2.30
C LYS A 309 -4.67 17.32 1.15
N LEU A 310 -4.59 18.21 0.14
CA LEU A 310 -3.62 18.06 -0.95
C LEU A 310 -2.18 18.17 -0.45
N ALA A 311 -1.90 19.10 0.48
CA ALA A 311 -0.59 19.23 1.12
C ALA A 311 -0.22 17.99 1.94
N LYS A 312 -1.15 17.45 2.74
CA LYS A 312 -0.93 16.22 3.51
C LYS A 312 -0.70 15.01 2.62
N ILE A 313 -1.44 14.91 1.51
CA ILE A 313 -1.21 13.89 0.48
C ILE A 313 0.19 14.08 -0.11
N ALA A 314 0.52 15.27 -0.61
CA ALA A 314 1.82 15.57 -1.21
C ALA A 314 2.99 15.25 -0.27
N ILE A 315 2.89 15.60 1.02
CA ILE A 315 3.90 15.30 2.04
C ILE A 315 4.05 13.77 2.25
N ARG A 316 2.94 13.02 2.22
CA ARG A 316 2.94 11.56 2.42
C ARG A 316 3.47 10.77 1.22
N VAL A 317 3.22 11.22 -0.02
CA VAL A 317 3.71 10.56 -1.25
C VAL A 317 5.04 11.11 -1.78
N ALA A 318 5.50 12.28 -1.32
CA ALA A 318 6.76 12.87 -1.74
C ALA A 318 7.97 11.91 -1.62
N PRO A 319 8.16 11.16 -0.53
CA PRO A 319 9.27 10.21 -0.43
C PRO A 319 9.18 9.09 -1.48
N THR A 320 7.97 8.65 -1.81
CA THR A 320 7.70 7.53 -2.72
C THR A 320 7.76 7.93 -4.20
N LEU A 321 7.50 9.20 -4.53
CA LEU A 321 7.51 9.70 -5.90
C LEU A 321 8.85 10.35 -6.29
N ILE A 322 9.53 11.00 -5.33
CA ILE A 322 10.78 11.72 -5.60
C ILE A 322 11.96 10.76 -5.69
N ILE A 323 12.00 9.70 -4.89
CA ILE A 323 13.13 8.78 -4.85
C ILE A 323 13.26 7.95 -6.15
N PRO A 324 12.19 7.31 -6.69
CA PRO A 324 12.29 6.59 -7.96
C PRO A 324 12.53 7.52 -9.15
N ALA A 325 11.95 8.73 -9.16
CA ALA A 325 12.17 9.71 -10.23
C ALA A 325 13.60 10.25 -10.26
N ILE A 326 14.28 10.32 -9.10
CA ILE A 326 15.71 10.62 -9.01
C ILE A 326 16.53 9.39 -9.44
N CYS A 327 16.20 8.18 -8.98
CA CYS A 327 16.98 6.98 -9.31
C CYS A 327 16.88 6.58 -10.80
N ASP A 328 15.69 6.59 -11.41
CA ASP A 328 15.49 6.15 -12.80
C ASP A 328 16.08 7.10 -13.86
N LYS A 329 16.12 8.41 -13.57
CA LYS A 329 16.70 9.39 -14.49
C LYS A 329 18.21 9.55 -14.36
N PHE A 330 18.80 9.29 -13.19
CA PHE A 330 20.24 9.46 -13.00
C PHE A 330 21.05 8.19 -13.34
N LEU A 331 20.45 6.99 -13.29
CA LEU A 331 21.18 5.72 -13.53
C LEU A 331 21.32 5.33 -15.02
N SER A 332 20.61 5.98 -15.94
CA SER A 332 20.67 5.66 -17.38
C SER A 332 21.71 6.46 -18.19
N ILE A 333 22.59 7.21 -17.53
CA ILE A 333 23.72 7.90 -18.17
C ILE A 333 25.01 7.13 -17.87
N GLY A 334 25.39 6.18 -18.73
CA GLY A 334 26.75 5.61 -18.70
C GLY A 334 27.79 6.57 -19.29
N PRO A 335 29.08 6.20 -19.27
CA PRO A 335 29.91 5.98 -18.08
C PRO A 335 30.31 7.33 -17.44
N TYR A 336 30.66 7.31 -16.15
CA TYR A 336 31.25 8.46 -15.46
C TYR A 336 32.39 9.09 -16.27
N ARG A 337 32.18 10.30 -16.78
CA ARG A 337 33.26 11.27 -17.03
C ARG A 337 33.25 12.27 -15.89
N THR A 338 34.31 12.25 -15.11
CA THR A 338 34.48 12.95 -13.82
C THR A 338 34.67 14.47 -13.90
N ASP A 339 34.34 15.15 -15.00
CA ASP A 339 34.75 16.56 -15.20
C ASP A 339 33.64 17.53 -15.62
N LEU A 340 32.46 17.46 -14.99
CA LEU A 340 31.45 18.54 -15.08
C LEU A 340 30.87 18.87 -13.69
N ASN A 341 31.49 19.84 -13.00
CA ASN A 341 31.11 20.33 -11.67
C ASN A 341 30.06 21.47 -11.69
N TYR A 342 29.14 21.49 -12.66
CA TYR A 342 28.13 22.55 -12.75
C TYR A 342 26.73 21.99 -13.03
N ILE A 343 25.81 22.22 -12.08
CA ILE A 343 24.37 22.24 -12.35
C ILE A 343 23.92 23.70 -12.23
N ILE A 344 23.63 24.32 -13.37
CA ILE A 344 23.08 25.68 -13.49
C ILE A 344 21.56 25.63 -13.67
N ALA A 345 20.86 26.74 -13.40
CA ALA A 345 19.40 26.86 -13.48
C ALA A 345 18.82 26.41 -14.84
N ASP A 346 19.61 26.50 -15.91
CA ASP A 346 19.23 26.05 -17.26
C ASP A 346 19.11 24.51 -17.38
N ASN A 347 19.68 23.75 -16.44
CA ASN A 347 19.51 22.28 -16.39
C ASN A 347 18.12 21.86 -15.86
N PHE A 348 17.39 22.78 -15.21
CA PHE A 348 15.95 22.63 -14.97
C PHE A 348 15.12 23.11 -16.18
N ALA A 349 15.63 24.06 -16.96
CA ALA A 349 14.99 24.58 -18.18
C ALA A 349 15.16 23.65 -19.41
N MET A 350 16.08 22.69 -19.38
CA MET A 350 16.23 21.64 -20.40
C MET A 350 15.34 20.41 -20.17
N ILE A 351 14.26 20.54 -19.41
CA ILE A 351 13.02 19.87 -19.82
C ILE A 351 12.24 20.88 -20.66
N SER A 352 12.70 21.08 -21.90
CA SER A 352 11.79 21.39 -22.99
C SER A 352 10.87 20.17 -23.17
N LEU A 353 9.92 20.01 -22.25
CA LEU A 353 8.61 19.50 -22.66
C LEU A 353 8.19 20.45 -23.77
N ARG A 354 8.19 19.95 -25.01
CA ARG A 354 7.62 20.66 -26.15
C ARG A 354 6.36 21.35 -25.68
N ARG A 355 6.37 22.69 -25.69
CA ARG A 355 5.27 23.61 -25.37
C ARG A 355 3.93 22.88 -25.23
N THR A 356 3.62 22.40 -24.02
CA THR A 356 2.26 22.08 -23.62
C THR A 356 1.72 23.30 -22.90
N SER A 357 0.50 23.72 -23.27
CA SER A 357 -0.12 25.01 -22.95
C SER A 357 -0.39 25.32 -21.47
N ASP A 358 -0.07 24.42 -20.54
CA ASP A 358 -0.65 24.47 -19.20
C ASP A 358 0.39 24.88 -18.15
N ASN A 359 0.78 26.15 -18.18
CA ASN A 359 1.63 26.80 -17.18
C ASN A 359 0.97 26.87 -15.77
N GLU A 360 -0.36 26.82 -15.69
CA GLU A 360 -1.09 27.02 -14.44
C GLU A 360 -0.99 25.85 -13.46
N LEU A 361 -0.92 24.60 -13.95
CA LEU A 361 -0.79 23.42 -13.08
C LEU A 361 0.60 23.32 -12.45
N VAL A 362 1.63 23.65 -13.23
CA VAL A 362 3.01 23.67 -12.76
C VAL A 362 3.19 24.73 -11.68
N GLU A 363 2.63 25.92 -11.89
CA GLU A 363 2.65 26.98 -10.88
C GLU A 363 1.76 26.65 -9.66
N ALA A 364 0.61 25.98 -9.84
CA ALA A 364 -0.24 25.55 -8.72
C ALA A 364 0.41 24.46 -7.85
N LEU A 365 1.08 23.47 -8.45
CA LEU A 365 1.84 22.45 -7.73
C LEU A 365 3.07 23.05 -7.03
N ARG A 366 3.75 23.99 -7.68
CA ARG A 366 4.87 24.74 -7.11
C ARG A 366 4.41 25.59 -5.91
N ALA A 367 3.31 26.32 -6.05
CA ALA A 367 2.72 27.12 -4.97
C ALA A 367 2.22 26.23 -3.82
N GLY A 368 1.58 25.10 -4.12
CA GLY A 368 1.14 24.12 -3.12
C GLY A 368 2.30 23.50 -2.35
N PHE A 369 3.39 23.16 -3.05
CA PHE A 369 4.62 22.67 -2.44
C PHE A 369 5.26 23.73 -1.52
N LEU A 370 5.40 24.97 -1.99
CA LEU A 370 5.97 26.06 -1.20
C LEU A 370 5.11 26.41 0.03
N ASN A 371 3.78 26.39 -0.11
CA ASN A 371 2.86 26.61 1.01
C ASN A 371 2.86 25.47 2.03
N ALA A 372 3.13 24.22 1.61
CA ALA A 372 3.21 23.07 2.51
C ALA A 372 4.59 22.93 3.18
N TYR A 373 5.65 23.41 2.53
CA TYR A 373 7.02 23.35 3.03
C TYR A 373 7.31 24.42 4.10
N ASN A 374 6.71 25.61 3.98
CA ASN A 374 6.89 26.72 4.94
C ASN A 374 6.44 26.38 6.39
N PRO A 375 5.28 25.75 6.64
CA PRO A 375 4.87 25.35 7.99
C PRO A 375 5.76 24.26 8.62
N LEU A 376 6.35 23.39 7.79
CA LEU A 376 7.28 22.35 8.27
C LEU A 376 8.60 22.99 8.72
N GLN A 377 9.05 24.03 8.02
CA GLN A 377 10.19 24.86 8.42
C GLN A 377 9.92 25.59 9.75
N ASP A 378 8.71 26.15 9.93
CA ASP A 378 8.32 26.82 11.18
C ASP A 378 8.17 25.84 12.37
N GLN A 379 7.70 24.61 12.13
CA GLN A 379 7.62 23.56 13.16
C GLN A 379 9.01 23.05 13.56
N ILE A 380 9.94 22.91 12.62
CA ILE A 380 11.34 22.55 12.90
C ILE A 380 12.05 23.68 13.65
N LEU A 381 11.73 24.95 13.36
CA LEU A 381 12.22 26.11 14.09
C LEU A 381 11.57 26.25 15.49
N GLY A 382 10.33 25.80 15.66
CA GLY A 382 9.63 25.76 16.95
C GLY A 382 10.16 24.68 17.90
N ILE A 383 10.53 23.50 17.39
CA ILE A 383 11.14 22.41 18.18
C ILE A 383 12.58 22.76 18.62
N THR A 384 13.23 23.68 17.90
CA THR A 384 14.58 24.16 18.24
C THR A 384 14.57 25.46 19.07
N SER A 385 13.39 25.98 19.43
CA SER A 385 13.20 27.18 20.25
C SER A 385 13.19 26.85 21.74
N ILE A 386 14.17 27.41 22.45
CA ILE A 386 14.48 27.26 23.87
C ILE A 386 13.49 28.05 24.72
N TYR A 387 12.45 27.42 25.25
CA TYR A 387 11.75 27.88 26.46
C TYR A 387 11.35 26.66 27.29
N SER A 388 12.30 26.12 28.04
CA SER A 388 12.05 25.17 29.11
C SER A 388 12.99 25.50 30.25
N ASP A 389 12.43 25.79 31.42
CA ASP A 389 13.12 26.29 32.61
C ASP A 389 13.86 25.19 33.40
N ASP A 390 14.38 24.17 32.72
CA ASP A 390 15.03 23.01 33.35
C ASP A 390 16.58 23.08 33.24
N PRO A 391 17.32 23.25 34.34
CA PRO A 391 18.76 23.41 34.32
C PRO A 391 19.47 22.10 34.66
N THR A 392 19.97 21.36 33.63
CA THR A 392 21.24 20.58 33.54
C THR A 392 21.13 19.21 32.83
N PRO A 393 22.20 18.63 32.23
CA PRO A 393 23.22 19.26 31.38
C PRO A 393 23.62 18.46 30.10
N ARG A 394 23.95 19.23 29.04
CA ARG A 394 25.03 19.06 28.02
C ARG A 394 24.84 18.13 26.81
N PHE A 395 24.41 18.74 25.70
CA PHE A 395 25.14 18.61 24.43
C PHE A 395 26.20 19.73 24.37
N LYS A 396 27.46 19.36 24.62
CA LYS A 396 28.62 20.19 24.31
C LYS A 396 28.93 20.02 22.83
N ASP A 397 29.14 21.14 22.13
CA ASP A 397 29.75 21.26 20.78
C ASP A 397 28.88 21.85 19.65
N THR A 398 27.96 22.77 19.97
CA THR A 398 27.39 23.67 18.96
C THR A 398 27.79 25.12 19.25
N ILE A 399 28.26 25.79 18.19
CA ILE A 399 28.67 27.20 18.13
C ILE A 399 27.56 28.07 18.76
N ARG A 400 27.93 28.87 19.77
CA ARG A 400 27.04 29.82 20.43
C ARG A 400 26.70 30.97 19.48
N ALA A 401 25.44 31.04 19.04
CA ALA A 401 24.88 32.21 18.36
C ALA A 401 24.07 33.06 19.36
N HIS A 402 24.71 33.52 20.43
CA HIS A 402 24.10 34.51 21.32
C HIS A 402 25.12 35.59 21.62
N ASP A 403 25.06 36.68 20.83
CA ASP A 403 25.45 38.04 21.25
C ASP A 403 24.98 39.10 20.23
N ILE A 404 23.73 39.03 19.77
CA ILE A 404 23.09 40.16 19.05
C ILE A 404 21.59 40.16 19.29
N SER A 405 21.07 41.29 19.80
CA SER A 405 19.66 41.56 20.09
C SER A 405 18.82 41.89 18.85
N THR A 406 19.15 41.30 17.71
CA THR A 406 18.39 41.42 16.45
C THR A 406 18.32 40.06 15.76
N PRO A 407 17.19 39.71 15.10
CA PRO A 407 16.98 38.38 14.52
C PRO A 407 18.12 38.03 13.54
N ALA A 408 18.81 36.91 13.78
CA ALA A 408 20.01 36.54 13.03
C ALA A 408 19.77 36.11 11.58
N PHE A 409 18.53 36.01 11.11
CA PHE A 409 18.25 35.74 9.70
C PHE A 409 17.12 36.62 9.16
N LYS A 410 17.50 37.73 8.53
CA LYS A 410 16.71 38.44 7.51
C LYS A 410 17.32 38.19 6.12
N GLY A 411 17.72 36.94 5.86
CA GLY A 411 18.35 36.52 4.60
C GLY A 411 17.65 35.32 4.00
N ILE A 412 17.59 35.28 2.67
CA ILE A 412 17.21 34.08 1.91
C ILE A 412 18.29 33.02 2.19
N ILE A 413 17.88 31.84 2.68
CA ILE A 413 18.77 30.69 2.85
C ILE A 413 19.44 30.44 1.50
N THR A 414 20.76 30.55 1.46
CA THR A 414 21.52 30.41 0.22
C THR A 414 21.52 28.96 -0.23
N GLN A 415 21.64 28.74 -1.55
CA GLN A 415 21.71 27.40 -2.12
C GLN A 415 22.82 26.53 -1.50
N LYS A 416 23.90 27.16 -1.01
CA LYS A 416 25.00 26.51 -0.30
C LYS A 416 24.57 26.00 1.08
N GLU A 417 23.79 26.78 1.82
CA GLU A 417 23.27 26.38 3.14
C GLU A 417 22.23 25.28 3.02
N THR A 418 21.35 25.35 2.01
CA THR A 418 20.44 24.24 1.68
C THR A 418 21.21 22.97 1.37
N PHE A 419 22.27 23.06 0.54
CA PHE A 419 23.09 21.90 0.19
C PHE A 419 23.82 21.30 1.40
N THR A 420 24.31 22.15 2.32
CA THR A 420 24.95 21.71 3.56
C THR A 420 23.95 21.00 4.48
N ILE A 421 22.73 21.50 4.62
CA ILE A 421 21.67 20.86 5.43
C ILE A 421 21.23 19.54 4.81
N THR A 422 21.00 19.51 3.49
CA THR A 422 20.62 18.28 2.79
C THR A 422 21.70 17.21 2.89
N ARG A 423 22.98 17.60 2.72
CA ARG A 423 24.11 16.68 2.85
C ARG A 423 24.27 16.17 4.28
N HIS A 424 24.13 17.04 5.27
CA HIS A 424 24.19 16.63 6.68
C HIS A 424 23.08 15.62 7.03
N ASN A 425 21.85 15.85 6.57
CA ASN A 425 20.73 14.94 6.82
C ASN A 425 20.89 13.61 6.06
N ALA A 426 21.41 13.64 4.83
CA ALA A 426 21.74 12.44 4.08
C ALA A 426 22.85 11.64 4.78
N ASP A 427 23.91 12.30 5.26
CA ASP A 427 25.01 11.65 5.98
C ASP A 427 24.52 11.04 7.31
N LYS A 428 23.63 11.71 8.05
CA LYS A 428 23.00 11.19 9.26
C LYS A 428 22.07 10.01 9.01
N TYR A 429 21.31 10.06 7.92
CA TYR A 429 20.49 8.93 7.48
C TYR A 429 21.36 7.74 7.08
N MET A 430 22.46 7.97 6.36
CA MET A 430 23.41 6.91 5.99
C MET A 430 24.16 6.35 7.20
N GLU A 431 24.41 7.16 8.23
CA GLU A 431 24.96 6.72 9.52
C GLU A 431 23.96 5.83 10.28
N PHE A 432 22.66 6.17 10.24
CA PHE A 432 21.57 5.36 10.80
C PHE A 432 21.32 4.05 10.04
N MET A 433 21.59 4.03 8.73
CA MET A 433 21.38 2.86 7.86
C MET A 433 22.58 1.91 7.79
N ARG A 434 23.71 2.23 8.43
CA ARG A 434 24.81 1.28 8.57
C ARG A 434 24.51 0.34 9.74
N PRO A 435 24.59 -0.99 9.54
CA PRO A 435 24.56 -1.92 10.67
C PRO A 435 25.82 -1.73 11.52
N PRO A 436 25.78 -2.08 12.82
CA PRO A 436 26.96 -2.04 13.69
C PRO A 436 28.14 -2.86 13.15
#